data_AF-A0A7L0TK90-F1
#
_entry.id   AF-A0A7L0TK90-F1
#
_cell.length_a   1.000
_cell.length_b   1.000
_cell.length_c   1.000
_cell.angle_alpha   90.00
_cell.angle_beta   90.00
_cell.angle_gamma   90.00
#
_symmetry.space_group_name_H-M   'P 1'
#
loop_
_entity.id
_entity.type
_entity.pdbx_description
1 polymer ?
#
loop_
_entity_poly.entity_id
_entity_poly.type
_entity_poly.pdbx_seq_one_letter_code
_entity_poly.pdbx_strand_id
1 'polypeptide(L)'
;FKVNEEISVKHLPSTEPDPHVVRVGWSLDSCSTQLGEEPFSYGYGGTGKKSTNCKFENYGETFAENDVIACLVDFECGEEVEMSFMKNGKWLGVAYRVRKELLGGRALFPHVLVKNCAIEFNFGQREDTYFSVPPGFAFIQHLPVAERVRGTLGPKSKAECEILMMVGLPAAGKTTWAVKHAAANPSKKYNILGTNAIMDKMRVMGLRRQRNYAGRWDVLIQQATQCLNRLIQIAARKKRNYILDQV
;
A
#
# COMPACT_ATOMS: atom_id res chain seq x y z
N PHE A 1 6.24 -13.76 3.47
CA PHE A 1 5.05 -13.97 2.62
C PHE A 1 5.48 -14.81 1.42
N LYS A 2 4.54 -15.54 0.80
CA LYS A 2 4.77 -16.32 -0.42
C LYS A 2 3.93 -15.75 -1.56
N VAL A 3 4.50 -15.64 -2.75
CA VAL A 3 3.72 -15.44 -3.98
C VAL A 3 3.21 -16.81 -4.41
N ASN A 4 1.91 -17.03 -4.35
CA ASN A 4 1.32 -18.33 -4.66
C ASN A 4 1.03 -18.48 -6.14
N GLU A 5 0.52 -17.43 -6.78
CA GLU A 5 0.08 -17.48 -8.17
C GLU A 5 0.15 -16.10 -8.83
N GLU A 6 0.62 -16.06 -10.07
CA GLU A 6 0.42 -14.96 -11.01
C GLU A 6 -0.89 -15.16 -11.78
N ILE A 7 -1.93 -14.42 -11.38
CA ILE A 7 -3.29 -14.58 -11.90
C ILE A 7 -3.29 -14.27 -13.41
N SER A 8 -4.01 -15.08 -14.19
CA SER A 8 -4.08 -14.91 -15.64
C SER A 8 -4.60 -13.54 -16.06
N VAL A 9 -3.80 -12.84 -16.88
CA VAL A 9 -4.09 -11.48 -17.39
C VAL A 9 -4.41 -11.44 -18.88
N LYS A 10 -5.03 -12.49 -19.44
CA LYS A 10 -5.37 -12.57 -20.88
C LYS A 10 -6.20 -11.39 -21.42
N HIS A 11 -6.86 -10.66 -20.53
CA HIS A 11 -7.65 -9.46 -20.85
C HIS A 11 -6.80 -8.19 -20.98
N LEU A 12 -5.54 -8.20 -20.55
CA LEU A 12 -4.61 -7.09 -20.69
C LEU A 12 -3.92 -7.14 -22.06
N PRO A 13 -3.62 -5.98 -22.66
CA PRO A 13 -2.84 -5.94 -23.89
C PRO A 13 -1.43 -6.49 -23.66
N SER A 14 -0.85 -7.13 -24.67
CA SER A 14 0.52 -7.66 -24.64
C SER A 14 1.60 -6.59 -24.40
N THR A 15 1.24 -5.32 -24.52
CA THR A 15 2.10 -4.16 -24.28
C THR A 15 2.10 -3.69 -22.82
N GLU A 16 1.33 -4.31 -21.92
CA GLU A 16 1.38 -3.99 -20.49
C GLU A 16 2.73 -4.46 -19.91
N PRO A 17 3.58 -3.53 -19.42
CA PRO A 17 4.96 -3.86 -19.04
C PRO A 17 5.05 -4.67 -17.74
N ASP A 18 4.17 -4.37 -16.78
CA ASP A 18 4.17 -4.97 -15.44
C ASP A 18 2.76 -5.53 -15.13
N PRO A 19 2.36 -6.65 -15.77
CA PRO A 19 1.04 -7.24 -15.58
C PRO A 19 0.82 -7.73 -14.14
N HIS A 20 1.90 -8.16 -13.49
CA HIS A 20 1.94 -8.69 -12.14
C HIS A 20 2.84 -7.80 -11.28
N VAL A 21 2.31 -7.28 -10.18
CA VAL A 21 3.08 -6.42 -9.28
C VAL A 21 2.84 -6.87 -7.85
N VAL A 22 3.92 -7.15 -7.16
CA VAL A 22 3.92 -7.31 -5.71
C VAL A 22 4.97 -6.37 -5.14
N ARG A 23 4.60 -5.61 -4.11
CA ARG A 23 5.51 -4.78 -3.32
C ARG A 23 5.18 -4.94 -1.86
N VAL A 24 6.20 -5.18 -1.05
CA VAL A 24 6.06 -5.42 0.39
C VAL A 24 7.01 -4.56 1.20
N GLY A 25 6.69 -4.34 2.46
CA GLY A 25 7.58 -3.66 3.38
C GLY A 25 6.79 -3.00 4.49
N TRP A 26 7.12 -1.74 4.79
CA TRP A 26 6.67 -1.06 5.98
C TRP A 26 6.22 0.35 5.66
N SER A 27 5.14 0.81 6.31
CA SER A 27 4.77 2.22 6.28
C SER A 27 4.15 2.69 7.58
N LEU A 28 4.03 3.99 7.77
CA LEU A 28 3.21 4.54 8.84
C LEU A 28 1.73 4.29 8.58
N ASP A 29 0.94 4.29 9.66
CA ASP A 29 -0.52 4.15 9.61
C ASP A 29 -1.20 5.29 8.84
N SER A 30 -0.56 6.47 8.78
CA SER A 30 -1.04 7.64 8.05
C SER A 30 -0.78 7.59 6.55
N CYS A 31 0.02 6.63 6.07
CA CYS A 31 0.35 6.54 4.67
C CYS A 31 -0.84 6.11 3.81
N SER A 32 -0.82 6.51 2.54
CA SER A 32 -1.77 6.06 1.53
C SER A 32 -1.59 4.57 1.20
N THR A 33 -2.46 4.04 0.34
CA THR A 33 -2.40 2.65 -0.13
C THR A 33 -1.30 2.40 -1.18
N GLN A 34 -0.52 3.42 -1.55
CA GLN A 34 0.52 3.33 -2.58
C GLN A 34 1.90 3.15 -1.92
N LEU A 35 2.22 1.91 -1.53
CA LEU A 35 3.49 1.59 -0.87
C LEU A 35 4.70 2.11 -1.66
N GLY A 36 5.56 2.90 -1.03
CA GLY A 36 6.78 3.47 -1.63
C GLY A 36 6.59 4.77 -2.41
N GLU A 37 5.37 5.30 -2.55
CA GLU A 37 5.08 6.54 -3.30
C GLU A 37 4.98 7.79 -2.40
N GLU A 38 5.39 7.69 -1.13
CA GLU A 38 5.37 8.80 -0.18
C GLU A 38 6.44 8.64 0.92
N PRO A 39 6.74 9.71 1.69
CA PRO A 39 7.63 9.63 2.84
C PRO A 39 7.15 8.61 3.88
N PHE A 40 8.10 7.98 4.57
CA PHE A 40 7.83 6.95 5.58
C PHE A 40 7.07 5.71 5.06
N SER A 41 7.13 5.48 3.74
CA SER A 41 6.60 4.31 3.06
C SER A 41 7.76 3.62 2.35
N TYR A 42 8.12 2.41 2.78
CA TYR A 42 9.34 1.69 2.42
C TYR A 42 8.97 0.35 1.80
N GLY A 43 9.07 0.25 0.47
CA GLY A 43 8.67 -0.93 -0.28
C GLY A 43 9.83 -1.65 -0.95
N TYR A 44 9.73 -2.95 -1.12
CA TYR A 44 10.58 -3.78 -1.98
C TYR A 44 9.66 -4.54 -2.93
N GLY A 45 9.89 -4.37 -4.24
CA GLY A 45 9.01 -4.89 -5.29
C GLY A 45 9.61 -6.06 -6.07
N GLY A 46 8.74 -6.84 -6.72
CA GLY A 46 9.10 -8.00 -7.55
C GLY A 46 10.11 -7.69 -8.67
N THR A 47 10.22 -6.42 -9.07
CA THR A 47 11.22 -5.94 -10.04
C THR A 47 12.64 -5.78 -9.46
N GLY A 48 12.91 -6.26 -8.24
CA GLY A 48 14.22 -6.14 -7.58
C GLY A 48 14.55 -4.74 -7.06
N LYS A 49 13.56 -3.83 -7.06
CA LYS A 49 13.73 -2.44 -6.68
C LYS A 49 13.18 -2.17 -5.28
N LYS A 50 13.92 -1.37 -4.51
CA LYS A 50 13.40 -0.72 -3.32
C LYS A 50 12.77 0.62 -3.72
N SER A 51 11.73 1.04 -3.01
CA SER A 51 10.99 2.27 -3.30
C SER A 51 10.55 3.03 -2.04
N THR A 52 10.85 4.32 -1.99
CA THR A 52 10.32 5.25 -0.97
C THR A 52 10.19 6.65 -1.54
N ASN A 53 9.14 7.39 -1.16
CA ASN A 53 8.90 8.75 -1.62
C ASN A 53 9.02 8.94 -3.15
N CYS A 54 8.41 8.03 -3.93
CA CYS A 54 8.46 8.00 -5.40
C CYS A 54 9.86 7.79 -6.02
N LYS A 55 10.86 7.44 -5.21
CA LYS A 55 12.19 7.04 -5.72
C LYS A 55 12.26 5.53 -5.79
N PHE A 56 12.71 5.00 -6.91
CA PHE A 56 12.83 3.56 -7.18
C PHE A 56 14.27 3.22 -7.53
N GLU A 57 14.92 2.41 -6.71
CA GLU A 57 16.35 2.12 -6.80
C GLU A 57 16.58 0.61 -6.82
N ASN A 58 17.59 0.16 -7.56
CA ASN A 58 17.99 -1.25 -7.53
C ASN A 58 18.50 -1.61 -6.13
N TYR A 59 18.13 -2.78 -5.63
CA TYR A 59 18.49 -3.21 -4.28
C TYR A 59 18.78 -4.71 -4.22
N GLY A 60 17.80 -5.52 -4.56
CA GLY A 60 17.86 -6.97 -4.40
C GLY A 60 17.58 -7.68 -5.71
N GLU A 61 17.25 -8.96 -5.59
CA GLU A 61 16.88 -9.80 -6.73
C GLU A 61 15.42 -9.56 -7.14
N THR A 62 15.06 -9.88 -8.38
CA THR A 62 13.66 -9.98 -8.76
C THR A 62 12.99 -11.14 -8.03
N PHE A 63 11.67 -11.09 -7.85
CA PHE A 63 10.90 -12.22 -7.33
C PHE A 63 9.54 -12.31 -8.01
N ALA A 64 9.04 -13.53 -8.13
CA ALA A 64 7.84 -13.87 -8.88
C ALA A 64 7.06 -15.00 -8.18
N GLU A 65 6.15 -15.65 -8.90
CA GLU A 65 5.45 -16.84 -8.43
C GLU A 65 6.39 -17.86 -7.76
N ASN A 66 5.91 -18.48 -6.67
CA ASN A 66 6.59 -19.45 -5.82
C ASN A 66 7.75 -18.93 -4.96
N ASP A 67 8.17 -17.67 -5.13
CA ASP A 67 9.16 -17.08 -4.24
C ASP A 67 8.58 -16.75 -2.86
N VAL A 68 9.41 -16.91 -1.84
CA VAL A 68 9.13 -16.57 -0.44
C VAL A 68 10.03 -15.42 -0.02
N ILE A 69 9.41 -14.34 0.47
CA ILE A 69 10.13 -13.16 0.96
C ILE A 69 9.90 -12.98 2.47
N ALA A 70 10.97 -12.84 3.24
CA ALA A 70 10.89 -12.31 4.60
C ALA A 70 11.15 -10.80 4.58
N CYS A 71 10.32 -10.06 5.33
CA CYS A 71 10.49 -8.63 5.58
C CYS A 71 10.97 -8.48 7.01
N LEU A 72 12.15 -7.91 7.20
CA LEU A 72 12.80 -7.75 8.49
C LEU A 72 12.83 -6.27 8.85
N VAL A 73 12.63 -5.97 10.13
CA VAL A 73 12.81 -4.63 10.69
C VAL A 73 13.50 -4.77 12.04
N ASP A 74 14.62 -4.07 12.19
CA ASP A 74 15.44 -4.05 13.39
C ASP A 74 15.33 -2.65 14.03
N PHE A 75 14.80 -2.61 15.25
CA PHE A 75 14.68 -1.39 16.06
C PHE A 75 15.78 -1.26 17.11
N GLU A 76 16.70 -2.22 17.21
CA GLU A 76 17.77 -2.29 18.21
C GLU A 76 19.11 -1.75 17.67
N CYS A 77 19.16 -1.32 16.41
CA CYS A 77 20.33 -0.76 15.74
C CYS A 77 20.65 0.70 16.16
N GLY A 78 21.00 0.92 17.42
CA GLY A 78 21.41 2.24 17.93
C GLY A 78 20.30 3.30 17.75
N GLU A 79 20.61 4.41 17.09
CA GLU A 79 19.65 5.49 16.78
C GLU A 79 18.88 5.29 15.45
N GLU A 80 19.12 4.18 14.76
CA GLU A 80 18.49 3.87 13.48
C GLU A 80 17.53 2.68 13.58
N VAL A 81 16.62 2.63 12.62
CA VAL A 81 15.79 1.47 12.31
C VAL A 81 16.27 0.95 10.96
N GLU A 82 16.72 -0.31 10.94
CA GLU A 82 17.14 -0.98 9.70
C GLU A 82 16.01 -1.85 9.16
N MET A 83 15.77 -1.76 7.84
CA MET A 83 14.84 -2.65 7.16
C MET A 83 15.59 -3.43 6.11
N SER A 84 15.40 -4.74 6.11
CA SER A 84 16.04 -5.65 5.16
C SER A 84 15.08 -6.74 4.70
N PHE A 85 15.47 -7.45 3.66
CA PHE A 85 14.66 -8.49 3.05
C PHE A 85 15.47 -9.75 2.81
N MET A 86 14.79 -10.89 2.82
CA MET A 86 15.36 -12.16 2.40
C MET A 86 14.48 -12.77 1.32
N LYS A 87 15.10 -13.43 0.34
CA LYS A 87 14.42 -14.22 -0.68
C LYS A 87 14.82 -15.67 -0.53
N ASN A 88 13.84 -16.56 -0.33
CA ASN A 88 14.05 -18.01 -0.22
C ASN A 88 15.18 -18.37 0.79
N GLY A 89 15.18 -17.70 1.95
CA GLY A 89 16.20 -17.89 2.99
C GLY A 89 17.55 -17.19 2.75
N LYS A 90 17.76 -16.51 1.61
CA LYS A 90 18.96 -15.73 1.32
C LYS A 90 18.77 -14.26 1.69
N TRP A 91 19.68 -13.71 2.50
CA TRP A 91 19.69 -12.28 2.85
C TRP A 91 20.11 -11.40 1.67
N LEU A 92 19.39 -10.29 1.46
CA LEU A 92 19.60 -9.37 0.33
C LEU A 92 20.33 -8.07 0.74
N GLY A 93 20.83 -7.97 1.97
CA GLY A 93 21.46 -6.76 2.50
C GLY A 93 20.47 -5.77 3.10
N VAL A 94 20.95 -4.64 3.62
CA VAL A 94 20.09 -3.59 4.20
C VAL A 94 19.46 -2.74 3.10
N ALA A 95 18.14 -2.61 3.10
CA ALA A 95 17.40 -1.81 2.12
C ALA A 95 17.28 -0.35 2.57
N TYR A 96 16.95 -0.13 3.84
CA TYR A 96 16.68 1.19 4.41
C TYR A 96 17.32 1.36 5.78
N ARG A 97 17.77 2.58 6.05
CA ARG A 97 18.16 3.08 7.37
C ARG A 97 17.37 4.34 7.64
N VAL A 98 16.70 4.38 8.79
CA VAL A 98 15.85 5.51 9.18
C VAL A 98 16.17 5.89 10.61
N ARG A 99 16.54 7.15 10.83
CA ARG A 99 16.73 7.69 12.18
C ARG A 99 15.44 7.61 13.00
N LYS A 100 15.53 7.11 14.23
CA LYS A 100 14.39 6.95 15.16
C LYS A 100 13.69 8.27 15.44
N GLU A 101 14.44 9.37 15.49
CA GLU A 101 13.92 10.71 15.70
C GLU A 101 12.96 11.14 14.57
N LEU A 102 13.22 10.71 13.32
CA LEU A 102 12.32 10.99 12.19
C LEU A 102 11.01 10.22 12.29
N LEU A 103 11.03 9.01 12.86
CA LEU A 103 9.82 8.25 13.14
C LEU A 103 9.04 8.87 14.30
N GLY A 104 9.70 9.52 15.25
CA GLY A 104 9.04 10.24 16.34
C GLY A 104 8.15 9.33 17.19
N GLY A 105 8.61 8.11 17.45
CA GLY A 105 7.85 7.08 18.20
C GLY A 105 6.66 6.47 17.44
N ARG A 106 6.40 6.86 16.18
CA ARG A 106 5.32 6.27 15.38
C ARG A 106 5.70 4.86 14.93
N ALA A 107 4.77 3.92 15.09
CA ALA A 107 4.97 2.54 14.69
C ALA A 107 4.96 2.35 13.16
N LEU A 108 5.70 1.34 12.71
CA LEU A 108 5.69 0.85 11.34
C LEU A 108 4.75 -0.35 11.23
N PHE A 109 3.97 -0.38 10.14
CA PHE A 109 2.99 -1.42 9.87
C PHE A 109 3.43 -2.22 8.65
N PRO A 110 3.28 -3.56 8.67
CA PRO A 110 3.42 -4.36 7.46
C PRO A 110 2.48 -3.83 6.38
N HIS A 111 3.04 -3.52 5.21
CA HIS A 111 2.30 -2.97 4.08
C HIS A 111 2.57 -3.82 2.86
N VAL A 112 1.51 -4.24 2.18
CA VAL A 112 1.59 -4.92 0.89
C VAL A 112 0.71 -4.23 -0.15
N LEU A 113 1.30 -4.03 -1.32
CA LEU A 113 0.63 -3.65 -2.55
C LEU A 113 0.70 -4.82 -3.52
N VAL A 114 -0.44 -5.20 -4.08
CA VAL A 114 -0.55 -6.34 -5.00
C VAL A 114 -1.43 -5.99 -6.20
N LYS A 115 -1.02 -6.47 -7.38
CA LYS A 115 -1.74 -6.39 -8.66
C LYS A 115 -1.63 -7.75 -9.32
N ASN A 116 -2.78 -8.37 -9.58
CA ASN A 116 -2.90 -9.64 -10.31
C ASN A 116 -2.09 -10.81 -9.72
N CYS A 117 -1.78 -10.82 -8.44
CA CYS A 117 -1.11 -11.95 -7.79
C CYS A 117 -1.93 -12.45 -6.60
N ALA A 118 -1.92 -13.76 -6.38
CA ALA A 118 -2.34 -14.36 -5.13
C ALA A 118 -1.12 -14.50 -4.21
N ILE A 119 -1.25 -14.02 -2.97
CA ILE A 119 -0.16 -14.01 -1.99
C ILE A 119 -0.64 -14.54 -0.64
N GLU A 120 0.26 -15.18 0.09
CA GLU A 120 0.02 -15.70 1.43
C GLU A 120 0.96 -15.06 2.45
N PHE A 121 0.41 -14.70 3.62
CA PHE A 121 1.16 -14.13 4.72
C PHE A 121 1.30 -15.11 5.87
N ASN A 122 2.52 -15.23 6.37
CA ASN A 122 2.80 -15.82 7.67
C ASN A 122 3.37 -14.73 8.58
N PHE A 123 2.59 -14.35 9.59
CA PHE A 123 2.92 -13.41 10.65
C PHE A 123 3.31 -14.10 11.96
N GLY A 124 3.50 -15.43 11.93
CA GLY A 124 3.71 -16.28 13.10
C GLY A 124 2.47 -17.09 13.52
N GLN A 125 1.38 -17.07 12.75
CA GLN A 125 0.18 -17.84 13.06
C GLN A 125 0.27 -19.32 12.69
N ARG A 126 1.29 -19.73 11.92
CA ARG A 126 1.50 -21.11 11.47
C ARG A 126 2.63 -21.75 12.26
N GLU A 127 2.53 -23.05 12.54
CA GLU A 127 3.62 -23.84 13.12
C GLU A 127 4.79 -23.96 12.14
N ASP A 128 4.50 -24.21 10.87
CA ASP A 128 5.52 -24.32 9.83
C ASP A 128 6.00 -22.96 9.31
N THR A 129 7.32 -22.81 9.19
CA THR A 129 7.99 -21.70 8.51
C THR A 129 8.54 -22.14 7.17
N TYR A 130 8.42 -21.32 6.13
CA TYR A 130 9.03 -21.62 4.82
C TYR A 130 10.56 -21.72 4.86
N PHE A 131 11.20 -21.00 5.78
CA PHE A 131 12.61 -21.10 6.11
C PHE A 131 12.85 -20.59 7.54
N SER A 132 14.01 -20.95 8.11
CA SER A 132 14.37 -20.58 9.48
C SER A 132 14.37 -19.07 9.70
N VAL A 133 13.78 -18.64 10.82
CA VAL A 133 13.82 -17.24 11.23
C VAL A 133 15.27 -16.84 11.52
N PRO A 134 15.78 -15.71 11.00
CA PRO A 134 17.14 -15.27 11.28
C PRO A 134 17.37 -15.04 12.78
N PRO A 135 18.59 -15.31 13.30
CA PRO A 135 18.92 -15.00 14.69
C PRO A 135 18.63 -13.54 15.04
N GLY A 136 18.05 -13.30 16.22
CA GLY A 136 17.67 -11.96 16.69
C GLY A 136 16.33 -11.45 16.16
N PHE A 137 15.68 -12.18 15.24
CA PHE A 137 14.35 -11.80 14.74
C PHE A 137 13.25 -12.73 15.27
N ALA A 138 12.05 -12.18 15.38
CA ALA A 138 10.85 -12.92 15.71
C ALA A 138 9.69 -12.49 14.79
N PHE A 139 8.71 -13.38 14.65
CA PHE A 139 7.46 -13.04 13.97
C PHE A 139 6.68 -12.00 14.77
N ILE A 140 6.01 -11.06 14.08
CA ILE A 140 5.22 -10.00 14.73
C ILE A 140 4.16 -10.53 15.69
N GLN A 141 3.59 -11.72 15.44
CA GLN A 141 2.58 -12.31 16.31
C GLN A 141 3.15 -12.87 17.61
N HIS A 142 4.45 -13.20 17.64
CA HIS A 142 5.15 -13.70 18.83
C HIS A 142 5.61 -12.57 19.76
N LEU A 143 5.59 -11.32 19.29
CA LEU A 143 5.90 -10.16 20.13
C LEU A 143 4.82 -9.96 21.21
N PRO A 144 5.20 -9.52 22.43
CA PRO A 144 4.24 -9.14 23.46
C PRO A 144 3.21 -8.13 22.95
N VAL A 145 1.97 -8.19 23.45
CA VAL A 145 0.92 -7.23 23.05
C VAL A 145 1.32 -5.79 23.41
N ALA A 146 2.05 -5.60 24.51
CA ALA A 146 2.51 -4.29 24.97
C ALA A 146 3.51 -3.60 24.00
N GLU A 147 4.21 -4.38 23.18
CA GLU A 147 5.17 -3.88 22.19
C GLU A 147 4.53 -3.68 20.80
N ARG A 148 3.25 -4.02 20.67
CA ARG A 148 2.51 -3.89 19.41
C ARG A 148 1.60 -2.69 19.44
N VAL A 149 1.70 -1.87 18.41
CA VAL A 149 0.77 -0.76 18.19
C VAL A 149 -0.36 -1.21 17.27
N ARG A 150 -1.59 -0.96 17.71
CA ARG A 150 -2.77 -1.24 16.90
C ARG A 150 -2.96 -0.14 15.85
N GLY A 151 -3.14 -0.54 14.59
CA GLY A 151 -3.47 0.40 13.51
C GLY A 151 -4.85 1.03 13.72
N THR A 152 -5.12 2.13 13.01
CA THR A 152 -6.37 2.89 13.21
C THR A 152 -7.62 2.03 12.96
N LEU A 153 -8.50 2.03 13.96
CA LEU A 153 -9.78 1.36 13.89
C LEU A 153 -10.80 2.21 13.16
N GLY A 154 -11.67 1.52 12.41
CA GLY A 154 -12.86 2.18 11.85
C GLY A 154 -13.91 2.45 12.93
N PRO A 155 -14.97 3.18 12.57
CA PRO A 155 -16.16 3.33 13.42
C PRO A 155 -16.68 1.98 13.96
N LYS A 156 -17.20 1.95 15.19
CA LYS A 156 -17.66 0.69 15.82
C LYS A 156 -18.95 0.18 15.17
N SER A 157 -19.79 1.09 14.70
CA SER A 157 -21.08 0.82 14.07
C SER A 157 -21.25 1.60 12.77
N LYS A 158 -22.28 1.26 11.97
CA LYS A 158 -22.63 2.06 10.78
C LYS A 158 -23.18 3.44 11.15
N ALA A 159 -23.84 3.57 12.31
CA ALA A 159 -24.37 4.85 12.79
C ALA A 159 -23.26 5.87 13.13
N GLU A 160 -22.08 5.38 13.50
CA GLU A 160 -20.90 6.21 13.75
C GLU A 160 -20.07 6.49 12.48
N CYS A 161 -20.45 5.93 11.32
CA CYS A 161 -19.75 6.20 10.07
C CYS A 161 -20.18 7.56 9.52
N GLU A 162 -19.19 8.32 9.07
CA GLU A 162 -19.41 9.59 8.41
C GLU A 162 -19.28 9.44 6.90
N ILE A 163 -20.35 9.82 6.21
CA ILE A 163 -20.45 9.77 4.76
C ILE A 163 -20.75 11.18 4.28
N LEU A 164 -19.80 11.77 3.56
CA LEU A 164 -19.96 13.11 3.00
C LEU A 164 -20.10 12.99 1.49
N MET A 165 -21.14 13.58 0.91
CA MET A 165 -21.32 13.62 -0.54
C MET A 165 -21.09 15.03 -1.05
N MET A 166 -20.13 15.18 -1.96
CA MET A 166 -19.87 16.47 -2.58
C MET A 166 -20.88 16.74 -3.69
N VAL A 167 -21.57 17.88 -3.59
CA VAL A 167 -22.54 18.35 -4.59
C VAL A 167 -22.17 19.78 -4.98
N GLY A 168 -22.13 20.06 -6.28
CA GLY A 168 -21.86 21.41 -6.79
C GLY A 168 -21.28 21.41 -8.20
N LEU A 169 -21.15 22.59 -8.77
CA LEU A 169 -20.68 22.78 -10.14
C LEU A 169 -19.25 22.22 -10.36
N PRO A 170 -18.90 21.82 -11.59
CA PRO A 170 -17.51 21.57 -11.97
C PRO A 170 -16.61 22.78 -11.61
N ALA A 171 -15.36 22.50 -11.24
CA ALA A 171 -14.38 23.52 -10.83
C ALA A 171 -14.74 24.39 -9.60
N ALA A 172 -15.84 24.13 -8.89
CA ALA A 172 -16.22 24.87 -7.67
C ALA A 172 -15.37 24.55 -6.42
N GLY A 173 -14.26 23.81 -6.55
CA GLY A 173 -13.37 23.48 -5.43
C GLY A 173 -13.77 22.28 -4.56
N LYS A 174 -14.72 21.45 -5.00
CA LYS A 174 -15.22 20.27 -4.25
C LYS A 174 -14.12 19.32 -3.79
N THR A 175 -13.28 18.86 -4.73
CA THR A 175 -12.15 17.97 -4.44
C THR A 175 -11.16 18.61 -3.47
N THR A 176 -10.86 19.90 -3.65
CA THR A 176 -9.97 20.65 -2.74
C THR A 176 -10.51 20.68 -1.32
N TRP A 177 -11.81 20.92 -1.16
CA TRP A 177 -12.47 20.88 0.14
C TRP A 177 -12.40 19.48 0.76
N ALA A 178 -12.73 18.44 -0.01
CA ALA A 178 -12.70 17.05 0.47
C ALA A 178 -11.31 16.63 0.97
N VAL A 179 -10.26 16.95 0.21
CA VAL A 179 -8.86 16.68 0.59
C VAL A 179 -8.48 17.45 1.86
N LYS A 180 -8.82 18.74 1.95
CA LYS A 180 -8.53 19.56 3.13
C LYS A 180 -9.28 19.05 4.37
N HIS A 181 -10.54 18.65 4.21
CA HIS A 181 -11.36 18.12 5.29
C HIS A 181 -10.80 16.79 5.82
N ALA A 182 -10.38 15.89 4.93
CA ALA A 182 -9.74 14.64 5.31
C ALA A 182 -8.40 14.88 6.04
N ALA A 183 -7.58 15.81 5.56
CA ALA A 183 -6.30 16.17 6.18
C ALA A 183 -6.47 16.83 7.56
N ALA A 184 -7.52 17.62 7.76
CA ALA A 184 -7.85 18.23 9.05
C ALA A 184 -8.38 17.21 10.08
N ASN A 185 -8.81 16.03 9.63
CA ASN A 185 -9.40 14.99 10.46
C ASN A 185 -8.67 13.63 10.27
N PRO A 186 -7.37 13.54 10.56
CA PRO A 186 -6.57 12.35 10.24
C PRO A 186 -7.04 11.09 10.96
N SER A 187 -7.57 11.22 12.18
CA SER A 187 -8.12 10.10 12.96
C SER A 187 -9.36 9.47 12.32
N LYS A 188 -10.11 10.23 11.50
CA LYS A 188 -11.30 9.73 10.81
C LYS A 188 -10.95 8.86 9.62
N LYS A 189 -9.74 8.98 9.05
CA LYS A 189 -9.27 8.24 7.87
C LYS A 189 -10.32 8.17 6.75
N TYR A 190 -10.78 9.33 6.30
CA TYR A 190 -11.71 9.40 5.18
C TYR A 190 -11.10 8.79 3.93
N ASN A 191 -11.85 7.88 3.30
CA ASN A 191 -11.53 7.40 1.96
C ASN A 191 -12.23 8.32 0.95
N ILE A 192 -11.48 9.08 0.17
CA ILE A 192 -12.05 9.91 -0.89
C ILE A 192 -12.29 9.02 -2.11
N LEU A 193 -13.56 8.87 -2.47
CA LEU A 193 -14.04 8.06 -3.58
C LEU A 193 -14.48 9.00 -4.70
N GLY A 194 -13.66 9.11 -5.74
CA GLY A 194 -13.95 9.88 -6.94
C GLY A 194 -13.19 9.33 -8.13
N THR A 195 -13.66 9.60 -9.34
CA THR A 195 -12.99 9.15 -10.58
C THR A 195 -11.57 9.70 -10.67
N ASN A 196 -11.38 10.98 -10.33
CA ASN A 196 -10.07 11.62 -10.26
C ASN A 196 -9.14 10.93 -9.24
N ALA A 197 -9.64 10.59 -8.06
CA ALA A 197 -8.85 9.91 -7.03
C ALA A 197 -8.40 8.51 -7.48
N ILE A 198 -9.21 7.81 -8.28
CA ILE A 198 -8.85 6.52 -8.88
C ILE A 198 -7.81 6.69 -9.98
N MET A 199 -8.03 7.64 -10.89
CA MET A 199 -7.08 7.95 -11.97
C MET A 199 -5.72 8.35 -11.39
N ASP A 200 -5.71 9.08 -10.28
CA ASP A 200 -4.48 9.44 -9.59
C ASP A 200 -3.70 8.25 -9.02
N LYS A 201 -4.34 7.11 -8.78
CA LYS A 201 -3.69 5.86 -8.36
C LYS A 201 -3.26 4.99 -9.54
N MET A 202 -3.75 5.26 -10.75
CA MET A 202 -3.38 4.55 -11.99
C MET A 202 -2.03 5.07 -12.54
N ARG A 203 -1.02 5.17 -11.67
CA ARG A 203 0.34 5.64 -12.00
C ARG A 203 1.26 4.46 -12.28
N VAL A 204 2.32 4.73 -13.04
CA VAL A 204 3.42 3.78 -13.27
C VAL A 204 4.66 4.39 -12.65
N MET A 205 5.27 3.68 -11.70
CA MET A 205 6.44 4.15 -10.95
C MET A 205 6.24 5.54 -10.30
N GLY A 206 5.10 5.79 -9.64
CA GLY A 206 4.79 7.07 -8.99
C GLY A 206 4.55 8.26 -9.94
N LEU A 207 4.85 8.13 -11.24
CA LEU A 207 4.63 9.17 -12.23
C LEU A 207 3.22 9.07 -12.81
N ARG A 208 2.55 10.23 -12.91
CA ARG A 208 1.32 10.35 -13.70
C ARG A 208 1.67 9.97 -15.14
N ARG A 209 0.93 9.03 -15.74
CA ARG A 209 0.97 8.84 -17.19
C ARG A 209 0.57 10.22 -17.77
N GLN A 210 1.46 10.94 -18.44
CA GLN A 210 1.18 12.30 -18.93
C GLN A 210 1.14 12.41 -20.46
N ARG A 211 1.67 11.43 -21.20
CA ARG A 211 1.88 11.57 -22.66
C ARG A 211 0.90 10.84 -23.58
N ASN A 212 0.01 9.98 -23.09
CA ASN A 212 -0.80 9.08 -23.95
C ASN A 212 -2.33 9.29 -23.87
N TYR A 213 -2.81 10.39 -23.29
CA TYR A 213 -4.24 10.53 -22.96
C TYR A 213 -5.13 11.05 -24.08
N ALA A 214 -4.59 11.79 -25.06
CA ALA A 214 -5.40 12.54 -26.02
C ALA A 214 -6.41 11.69 -26.83
N GLY A 215 -6.19 10.37 -26.99
CA GLY A 215 -7.12 9.45 -27.67
C GLY A 215 -7.68 8.31 -26.81
N ARG A 216 -7.34 8.22 -25.51
CA ARG A 216 -7.80 7.14 -24.61
C ARG A 216 -8.38 7.64 -23.29
N TRP A 217 -8.54 8.95 -23.14
CA TRP A 217 -9.06 9.54 -21.90
C TRP A 217 -10.48 9.08 -21.59
N ASP A 218 -11.34 8.98 -22.60
CA ASP A 218 -12.71 8.48 -22.43
C ASP A 218 -12.74 7.04 -21.91
N VAL A 219 -11.88 6.17 -22.46
CA VAL A 219 -11.75 4.78 -22.00
C VAL A 219 -11.26 4.73 -20.54
N LEU A 220 -10.30 5.59 -20.17
CA LEU A 220 -9.78 5.64 -18.80
C LEU A 220 -10.80 6.20 -17.81
N ILE A 221 -11.57 7.22 -18.19
CA ILE A 221 -12.69 7.73 -17.39
C ILE A 221 -13.74 6.64 -17.22
N GLN A 222 -14.09 5.92 -18.30
CA GLN A 222 -15.06 4.84 -18.24
C GLN A 222 -14.60 3.73 -17.29
N GLN A 223 -13.33 3.30 -17.38
CA GLN A 223 -12.74 2.33 -16.46
C GLN A 223 -12.71 2.85 -15.01
N ALA A 224 -12.27 4.09 -14.79
CA ALA A 224 -12.25 4.71 -13.46
C ALA A 224 -13.67 4.79 -12.86
N THR A 225 -14.68 5.06 -13.67
CA THR A 225 -16.10 5.08 -13.26
C THR A 225 -16.59 3.69 -12.86
N GLN A 226 -16.24 2.66 -13.64
CA GLN A 226 -16.58 1.27 -13.27
C GLN A 226 -15.90 0.85 -11.95
N CYS A 227 -14.62 1.19 -11.77
CA CYS A 227 -13.90 0.99 -10.52
C CYS A 227 -14.58 1.75 -9.36
N LEU A 228 -14.98 3.00 -9.57
CA LEU A 228 -15.65 3.81 -8.56
C LEU A 228 -16.96 3.17 -8.10
N ASN A 229 -17.80 2.73 -9.04
CA ASN A 229 -19.07 2.06 -8.72
C ASN A 229 -18.83 0.81 -7.86
N ARG A 230 -17.80 0.02 -8.17
CA ARG A 230 -17.44 -1.14 -7.37
C ARG A 230 -16.94 -0.74 -5.97
N LEU A 231 -16.12 0.31 -5.87
CA LEU A 231 -15.64 0.82 -4.58
C LEU A 231 -16.78 1.35 -3.71
N ILE A 232 -17.78 2.01 -4.30
CA ILE A 232 -18.98 2.48 -3.59
C ILE A 232 -19.78 1.30 -3.03
N GLN A 233 -20.00 0.24 -3.82
CA GLN A 233 -20.66 -0.98 -3.34
C GLN A 233 -19.92 -1.64 -2.18
N ILE A 234 -18.59 -1.64 -2.21
CA ILE A 234 -17.75 -2.15 -1.12
C ILE A 234 -17.88 -1.23 0.10
N ALA A 235 -17.75 0.08 -0.09
CA ALA A 235 -17.81 1.08 0.97
C ALA A 235 -19.13 1.01 1.75
N ALA A 236 -20.26 0.86 1.06
CA ALA A 236 -21.59 0.72 1.66
C ALA A 236 -21.72 -0.49 2.62
N ARG A 237 -20.86 -1.50 2.47
CA ARG A 237 -20.82 -2.72 3.30
C ARG A 237 -19.77 -2.67 4.41
N LYS A 238 -18.90 -1.66 4.44
CA LYS A 238 -17.81 -1.53 5.42
C LYS A 238 -18.12 -0.45 6.45
N LYS A 239 -17.57 -0.60 7.66
CA LYS A 239 -17.61 0.43 8.71
C LYS A 239 -16.41 1.36 8.56
N ARG A 240 -16.52 2.34 7.67
CA ARG A 240 -15.45 3.31 7.35
C ARG A 240 -16.05 4.67 7.04
N ASN A 241 -15.29 5.72 7.31
CA ASN A 241 -15.62 7.07 6.85
C ASN A 241 -15.15 7.23 5.41
N TYR A 242 -15.98 7.84 4.57
CA TYR A 242 -15.63 8.10 3.17
C TYR A 242 -16.35 9.34 2.63
N ILE A 243 -15.70 9.98 1.66
CA ILE A 243 -16.21 11.16 0.97
C ILE A 243 -16.48 10.74 -0.47
N LEU A 244 -17.71 10.91 -0.94
CA LEU A 244 -18.07 10.73 -2.35
C LEU A 244 -17.78 12.04 -3.08
N ASP A 245 -16.69 12.07 -3.84
CA ASP A 245 -16.30 13.19 -4.70
C ASP A 245 -16.67 12.84 -6.15
N GLN A 246 -17.97 12.89 -6.43
CA GLN A 246 -18.50 12.71 -7.79
C GLN A 246 -18.52 14.06 -8.50
N VAL A 247 -18.01 14.06 -9.73
CA VAL A 247 -18.08 15.20 -10.65
C VAL A 247 -19.36 15.12 -11.45
#